data_AF-A0A940Z3G2-F1
#
_entry.id   AF-A0A940Z3G2-F1
#
_cell.length_a   1.000
_cell.length_b   1.000
_cell.length_c   1.000
_cell.angle_alpha   90.00
_cell.angle_beta   90.00
_cell.angle_gamma   90.00
#
_symmetry.space_group_name_H-M   'P 1'
#
loop_
_entity.id
_entity.type
_entity.pdbx_description
1 polymer ?
#
loop_
_entity_poly.entity_id
_entity_poly.type
_entity_poly.pdbx_seq_one_letter_code
_entity_poly.pdbx_strand_id
1 'polypeptide(L)'
;MLANDELALLIKSQYPVIFVESIDEEYVVNQLRLITSQLGLIFYQWSVTGGLQRGLNENPYYQTGDPEKMIKTVLSLIKSDRSEPGLFVLKDFDKHLENSIILRLFKDLVNL
;
A
#
# COMPACT_ATOMS: atom_id res chain seq x y z
N MET A 1 -19.79 10.91 1.93
CA MET A 1 -18.95 12.01 1.42
C MET A 1 -17.82 12.37 2.40
N LEU A 2 -18.08 12.52 3.70
CA LEU A 2 -17.07 12.85 4.73
C LEU A 2 -15.84 11.92 4.79
N ALA A 3 -16.02 10.62 4.58
CA ALA A 3 -14.91 9.65 4.65
C ALA A 3 -13.80 9.91 3.61
N ASN A 4 -14.12 10.46 2.44
CA ASN A 4 -13.10 10.74 1.41
C ASN A 4 -12.23 11.93 1.78
N ASP A 5 -12.84 12.98 2.34
CA ASP A 5 -12.11 14.19 2.74
C ASP A 5 -11.19 13.92 3.92
N GLU A 6 -11.64 13.08 4.87
CA GLU A 6 -10.81 12.59 5.97
C GLU A 6 -9.65 11.72 5.49
N LEU A 7 -9.89 10.75 4.60
CA LEU A 7 -8.82 9.91 4.03
C LEU A 7 -7.79 10.76 3.25
N ALA A 8 -8.27 11.71 2.44
CA ALA A 8 -7.39 12.61 1.71
C ALA A 8 -6.57 13.50 2.66
N LEU A 9 -7.15 13.95 3.77
CA LEU A 9 -6.45 14.71 4.80
C LEU A 9 -5.35 13.87 5.45
N LEU A 10 -5.65 12.64 5.88
CA LEU A 10 -4.66 11.73 6.49
C LEU A 10 -3.50 11.43 5.53
N ILE A 11 -3.78 11.19 4.24
CA ILE A 11 -2.74 10.97 3.23
C ILE A 11 -1.88 12.22 3.05
N LYS A 12 -2.48 13.41 2.97
CA LYS A 12 -1.75 14.69 2.88
C LYS A 12 -0.89 14.97 4.11
N SER A 13 -1.35 14.55 5.29
CA SER A 13 -0.61 14.65 6.55
C SER A 13 0.54 13.64 6.67
N GLN A 14 0.77 12.79 5.66
CA GLN A 14 1.86 11.82 5.62
C GLN A 14 1.86 10.87 6.82
N TYR A 15 0.67 10.46 7.28
CA TYR A 15 0.59 9.37 8.25
C TYR A 15 1.20 8.10 7.63
N PRO A 16 2.19 7.47 8.27
CA PRO A 16 2.96 6.40 7.65
C PRO A 16 2.16 5.10 7.48
N VAL A 17 1.11 4.92 8.29
CA VAL A 17 0.17 3.80 8.19
C VAL A 17 -1.24 4.31 8.48
N ILE A 18 -2.18 3.92 7.62
CA ILE A 18 -3.61 4.12 7.83
C ILE A 18 -4.27 2.74 7.76
N PHE A 19 -4.91 2.32 8.84
CA PHE A 19 -5.67 1.08 8.87
C PHE A 19 -7.14 1.37 8.54
N VAL A 20 -7.70 0.64 7.58
CA VAL A 20 -9.08 0.83 7.12
C VAL A 20 -9.80 -0.51 7.20
N GLU A 21 -10.83 -0.57 8.04
CA GLU A 21 -11.78 -1.69 8.07
C GLU A 21 -13.00 -1.30 7.23
N SER A 22 -13.36 -2.16 6.26
CA SER A 22 -14.49 -1.91 5.37
C SER A 22 -15.17 -3.22 4.97
N ILE A 23 -16.48 -3.17 4.86
CA ILE A 23 -17.30 -4.25 4.27
C ILE A 23 -17.29 -4.21 2.74
N ASP A 24 -16.93 -3.07 2.15
CA ASP A 24 -16.86 -2.83 0.72
C ASP A 24 -15.43 -2.42 0.36
N GLU A 25 -14.59 -3.43 0.16
CA GLU A 25 -13.18 -3.24 -0.20
C GLU A 25 -13.06 -2.52 -1.55
N GLU A 26 -13.88 -2.91 -2.52
CA GLU A 26 -13.82 -2.37 -3.89
C GLU A 26 -14.11 -0.87 -3.90
N TYR A 27 -15.12 -0.43 -3.14
CA TYR A 27 -15.42 0.99 -2.99
C TYR A 27 -14.21 1.75 -2.41
N VAL A 28 -13.62 1.28 -1.31
CA VAL A 28 -12.49 1.95 -0.65
C VAL A 28 -11.28 2.02 -1.57
N VAL A 29 -10.91 0.92 -2.22
CA VAL A 29 -9.78 0.86 -3.17
C VAL A 29 -10.00 1.86 -4.32
N ASN A 30 -11.22 1.94 -4.85
CA ASN A 30 -11.56 2.91 -5.89
C ASN A 30 -11.45 4.36 -5.41
N GLN A 31 -11.88 4.67 -4.19
CA GLN A 31 -11.73 6.01 -3.62
C GLN A 31 -10.25 6.38 -3.42
N LEU A 32 -9.45 5.48 -2.86
CA LEU A 32 -8.01 5.69 -2.68
C LEU A 32 -7.32 5.95 -4.02
N ARG A 33 -7.69 5.22 -5.07
CA ARG A 33 -7.17 5.43 -6.43
C ARG A 33 -7.51 6.83 -6.98
N LEU A 34 -8.73 7.30 -6.75
CA LEU A 34 -9.13 8.66 -7.14
C LEU A 34 -8.33 9.71 -6.38
N ILE A 35 -8.16 9.52 -5.06
CA ILE A 35 -7.37 10.41 -4.21
C ILE A 35 -5.91 10.45 -4.69
N THR A 36 -5.28 9.30 -4.94
CA THR A 36 -3.89 9.27 -5.44
C THR A 36 -3.75 9.98 -6.78
N SER A 37 -4.72 9.82 -7.68
CA SER A 37 -4.73 10.52 -8.97
C SER A 37 -4.82 12.04 -8.80
N GLN A 38 -5.60 12.52 -7.83
CA GLN A 38 -5.74 13.95 -7.53
C GLN A 38 -4.47 14.52 -6.87
N LEU A 39 -3.76 13.72 -6.08
CA LEU A 39 -2.54 14.12 -5.38
C LEU A 39 -1.26 13.91 -6.20
N GLY A 40 -1.36 13.36 -7.41
CA GLY A 40 -0.20 13.02 -8.23
C GLY A 40 0.67 11.91 -7.64
N LEU A 41 0.08 11.03 -6.84
CA LEU A 41 0.75 9.88 -6.23
C LEU A 41 0.61 8.64 -7.11
N ILE A 42 1.65 7.81 -7.16
CA ILE A 42 1.53 6.49 -7.76
C ILE A 42 0.66 5.60 -6.88
N PHE A 43 -0.33 4.94 -7.48
CA PHE A 43 -1.17 3.97 -6.78
C PHE A 43 -0.53 2.59 -6.87
N TYR A 44 -0.25 1.97 -5.73
CA TYR A 44 0.14 0.56 -5.65
C TYR A 44 -0.94 -0.22 -4.89
N GLN A 45 -1.22 -1.43 -5.33
CA GLN A 45 -2.07 -2.36 -4.59
C GLN A 45 -1.41 -3.72 -4.43
N TRP A 46 -1.72 -4.39 -3.33
CA TRP A 46 -1.24 -5.72 -3.05
C TRP A 46 -2.35 -6.59 -2.48
N SER A 47 -2.34 -7.85 -2.89
CA SER A 47 -3.01 -8.96 -2.19
C SER A 47 -2.15 -10.21 -2.28
N VAL A 48 -2.37 -11.16 -1.36
CA VAL A 48 -1.67 -12.46 -1.38
C VAL A 48 -1.89 -13.22 -2.69
N THR A 49 -3.05 -13.08 -3.33
CA THR A 49 -3.41 -13.76 -4.59
C THR A 49 -3.00 -12.97 -5.83
N GLY A 50 -3.02 -11.64 -5.78
CA GLY A 50 -2.72 -10.76 -6.91
C GLY A 50 -1.28 -10.28 -6.99
N GLY A 51 -0.50 -10.43 -5.92
CA GLY A 51 0.82 -9.82 -5.78
C GLY A 51 0.75 -8.29 -5.75
N LEU A 52 1.92 -7.66 -5.77
CA LEU A 52 2.09 -6.21 -5.76
C LEU A 52 1.98 -5.72 -7.19
N GLN A 53 1.13 -4.73 -7.42
CA GLN A 53 0.90 -4.15 -8.74
C GLN A 53 0.97 -2.64 -8.63
N ARG A 54 1.45 -1.99 -9.68
CA ARG A 54 1.38 -0.54 -9.87
C ARG A 54 0.11 -0.26 -10.68
N GLY A 55 -0.89 0.37 -10.08
CA GLY A 55 -2.21 0.52 -10.68
C GLY A 55 -3.08 -0.75 -10.63
N LEU A 56 -4.16 -0.77 -11.41
CA LEU A 56 -5.19 -1.83 -11.36
C LEU A 56 -4.92 -3.03 -12.29
N ASN A 57 -4.20 -2.81 -13.39
CA ASN A 57 -4.12 -3.75 -14.51
C ASN A 57 -2.68 -4.00 -14.97
N GLU A 58 -1.67 -3.63 -14.17
CA GLU A 58 -0.28 -3.93 -14.49
C GLU A 58 0.11 -5.33 -14.01
N ASN A 59 1.09 -5.94 -14.69
CA ASN A 59 1.63 -7.21 -14.27
C ASN A 59 2.21 -7.09 -12.86
N PRO A 60 1.95 -8.07 -11.98
CA PRO A 60 2.49 -8.02 -10.63
C PRO A 60 4.01 -8.13 -10.64
N TYR A 61 4.64 -7.47 -9.67
CA TYR A 61 6.05 -7.67 -9.37
C TYR A 61 6.30 -9.15 -9.04
N TYR A 62 7.43 -9.67 -9.53
CA TYR A 62 7.72 -11.10 -9.49
C TYR A 62 7.65 -11.68 -8.07
N GLN A 63 6.87 -12.76 -7.91
CA GLN A 63 6.71 -13.52 -6.66
C GLN A 63 6.26 -12.70 -5.45
N THR A 64 5.66 -11.53 -5.67
CA THR A 64 5.19 -10.69 -4.58
C THR A 64 3.87 -11.17 -3.97
N GLY A 65 3.30 -12.30 -4.36
CA GLY A 65 2.25 -12.96 -3.55
C GLY A 65 2.76 -13.41 -2.18
N ASP A 66 4.07 -13.63 -2.05
CA ASP A 66 4.75 -13.83 -0.77
C ASP A 66 4.89 -12.47 -0.04
N PRO A 67 4.35 -12.31 1.19
CA PRO A 67 4.38 -11.05 1.92
C PRO A 67 5.78 -10.54 2.29
N GLU A 68 6.73 -11.46 2.56
CA GLU A 68 8.12 -11.08 2.86
C GLU A 68 8.80 -10.49 1.62
N LYS A 69 8.60 -11.15 0.47
CA LYS A 69 9.10 -10.63 -0.82
C LYS A 69 8.44 -9.31 -1.17
N MET A 70 7.13 -9.18 -0.95
CA MET A 70 6.40 -7.94 -1.17
C MET A 70 7.03 -6.76 -0.41
N ILE A 71 7.24 -6.86 0.91
CA ILE A 71 7.83 -5.75 1.67
C ILE A 71 9.24 -5.44 1.17
N LYS A 72 10.05 -6.45 0.88
CA LYS A 72 11.40 -6.25 0.32
C LYS A 72 11.34 -5.49 -1.01
N THR A 73 10.36 -5.81 -1.87
CA THR A 73 10.12 -5.06 -3.11
C THR A 73 9.70 -3.62 -2.83
N VAL A 74 8.77 -3.38 -1.90
CA VAL A 74 8.35 -2.02 -1.51
C VAL A 74 9.54 -1.20 -0.98
N LEU A 75 10.34 -1.76 -0.08
CA LEU A 75 11.57 -1.14 0.42
C LEU A 75 12.55 -0.79 -0.70
N SER A 76 12.70 -1.67 -1.69
CA SER A 76 13.55 -1.41 -2.87
C SER A 76 13.00 -0.28 -3.73
N LEU A 77 11.68 -0.18 -3.90
CA LEU A 77 11.05 0.89 -4.68
C LEU A 77 11.26 2.24 -4.00
N ILE A 78 11.01 2.31 -2.69
CA ILE A 78 11.10 3.55 -1.90
C ILE A 78 12.55 4.04 -1.79
N LYS A 79 13.52 3.14 -1.64
CA LYS A 79 14.95 3.49 -1.52
C LYS A 79 15.64 3.79 -2.85
N SER A 80 14.97 3.59 -3.99
CA SER A 80 15.59 3.85 -5.28
C SER A 80 15.78 5.35 -5.51
N ASP A 81 16.87 5.75 -6.17
CA ASP A 81 17.14 7.17 -6.50
C ASP A 81 16.07 7.80 -7.42
N ARG A 82 15.18 6.98 -7.98
CA ARG A 82 14.05 7.37 -8.83
C ARG A 82 12.70 7.12 -8.15
N SER A 83 12.69 7.05 -6.82
CA SER A 83 11.48 6.83 -6.03
C SER A 83 10.46 7.93 -6.31
N GLU A 84 9.30 7.53 -6.83
CA GLU A 84 8.14 8.40 -7.00
C GLU A 84 7.26 8.27 -5.75
N PRO A 85 6.72 9.38 -5.22
CA PRO A 85 5.82 9.31 -4.08
C PRO A 85 4.58 8.48 -4.45
N GLY A 86 4.21 7.55 -3.58
CA GLY A 86 3.15 6.60 -3.87
C GLY A 86 2.41 6.15 -2.61
N LEU A 87 1.17 5.71 -2.83
CA LEU A 87 0.34 5.08 -1.81
C LEU A 87 0.32 3.57 -2.05
N PHE A 88 0.66 2.80 -1.02
CA PHE A 88 0.62 1.34 -1.05
C PHE A 88 -0.61 0.84 -0.31
N VAL A 89 -1.56 0.25 -1.03
CA VAL A 89 -2.75 -0.37 -0.47
C VAL A 89 -2.50 -1.86 -0.26
N LEU A 90 -2.38 -2.29 0.99
CA LEU A 90 -2.07 -3.67 1.35
C LEU A 90 -3.32 -4.37 1.90
N LYS A 91 -3.91 -5.27 1.11
CA LYS A 91 -5.13 -6.00 1.49
C LYS A 91 -4.80 -7.15 2.43
N ASP A 92 -5.55 -7.27 3.53
CA ASP A 92 -5.40 -8.35 4.53
C ASP A 92 -3.99 -8.51 5.12
N PHE A 93 -3.14 -7.47 5.04
CA PHE A 93 -1.72 -7.60 5.34
C PHE A 93 -1.43 -7.81 6.84
N ASP A 94 -2.33 -7.34 7.70
CA ASP A 94 -2.29 -7.50 9.14
C ASP A 94 -2.19 -8.98 9.56
N LYS A 95 -2.82 -9.89 8.80
CA LYS A 95 -2.76 -11.35 9.02
C LYS A 95 -1.33 -11.92 8.93
N HIS A 96 -0.42 -11.22 8.26
CA HIS A 96 0.97 -11.67 8.09
C HIS A 96 1.92 -11.10 9.16
N LEU A 97 1.45 -10.18 10.01
CA LEU A 97 2.26 -9.56 11.06
C LEU A 97 2.54 -10.49 12.26
N GLU A 98 1.93 -11.67 12.32
CA GLU A 98 2.25 -12.70 13.32
C GLU A 98 3.66 -13.29 13.11
N ASN A 99 4.17 -13.24 11.88
CA ASN A 99 5.53 -13.65 11.57
C ASN A 99 6.53 -12.56 12.00
N SER A 100 7.48 -12.91 12.86
CA SER A 100 8.44 -11.96 13.43
C SER A 100 9.32 -11.26 12.39
N ILE A 101 9.66 -11.93 11.29
CA ILE A 101 10.46 -11.36 10.20
C ILE A 101 9.63 -10.32 9.44
N ILE A 102 8.41 -10.69 9.05
CA ILE A 102 7.49 -9.80 8.33
C ILE A 102 7.16 -8.58 9.19
N LEU A 103 6.89 -8.78 10.48
CA LEU A 103 6.65 -7.69 11.44
C LEU A 103 7.85 -6.75 11.54
N ARG A 104 9.08 -7.28 11.61
CA ARG A 104 10.28 -6.46 11.67
C ARG A 104 10.46 -5.64 10.39
N LEU A 105 10.32 -6.28 9.23
CA LEU A 105 10.41 -5.61 7.93
C LEU A 105 9.34 -4.52 7.76
N PHE A 106 8.11 -4.78 8.20
CA PHE A 106 7.05 -3.78 8.20
C PHE A 106 7.37 -2.60 9.11
N LYS A 107 7.89 -2.86 10.32
CA LYS A 107 8.35 -1.78 11.22
C LYS A 107 9.51 -0.98 10.61
N ASP A 108 10.44 -1.64 9.93
CA ASP A 108 11.53 -0.95 9.24
C ASP A 108 11.01 -0.08 8.09
N LEU A 109 9.98 -0.53 7.37
CA LEU A 109 9.29 0.23 6.31
C LEU A 109 8.59 1.49 6.85
N VAL A 110 7.88 1.35 7.98
CA VAL A 110 7.06 2.42 8.57
C VAL A 110 7.91 3.51 9.26
N ASN A 111 9.14 3.16 9.68
CA ASN A 111 10.07 4.08 10.33
C ASN A 111 11.16 4.62 9.37
N LEU A 112 10.96 4.52 8.06
CA LEU A 112 11.86 5.10 7.06
C LEU A 112 11.89 6.63 7.10
#